data_AF-A0A7H8HEI5-F1
#
_entry.id   AF-A0A7H8HEI5-F1
#
_cell.length_a   1.000
_cell.length_b   1.000
_cell.length_c   1.000
_cell.angle_alpha   90.00
_cell.angle_beta   90.00
_cell.angle_gamma   90.00
#
_symmetry.space_group_name_H-M   'P 1'
#
loop_
_entity.id
_entity.type
_entity.pdbx_description
1 polymer ?
#
loop_
_entity_poly.entity_id
_entity_poly.type
_entity_poly.pdbx_seq_one_letter_code
_entity_poly.pdbx_strand_id
1 'polypeptide(L)'
;MVDLHEYSSVELFRLTTTADVSIRANLRNFPCSSPVSRPGGRPAVECGQGSTCVFRTHLDEGSFPMGTKIRRIATVVAAAAGIVAASAPAASAAAPVRLFAAPTHALSANATVAAVVTGLPANGTFWVGECGWVPTGCAGNPATVVEIHSDAKGFAFTTIVAQKVYVGNIGDGVDVTVDCAAVQCTLGVYDAAITAFDRVDIHFR
;
A
#
# COMPACT_ATOMS: atom_id res chain seq x y z
N MET A 1 12.53 -19.76 2.79
CA MET A 1 13.03 -18.51 3.40
C MET A 1 13.91 -17.88 2.33
N VAL A 2 13.37 -16.90 1.60
CA VAL A 2 14.10 -16.22 0.51
C VAL A 2 14.77 -15.01 1.12
N ASP A 3 16.09 -14.99 1.07
CA ASP A 3 16.93 -13.92 1.60
C ASP A 3 16.81 -12.69 0.69
N LEU A 4 16.29 -11.58 1.23
CA LEU A 4 16.02 -10.33 0.51
C LEU A 4 17.15 -9.29 0.69
N HIS A 5 18.38 -9.72 1.02
CA HIS A 5 19.49 -8.82 1.33
C HIS A 5 20.12 -8.06 0.13
N GLU A 6 19.62 -8.22 -1.10
CA GLU A 6 20.32 -7.72 -2.30
C GLU A 6 19.43 -6.92 -3.27
N TYR A 7 18.65 -5.97 -2.76
CA TYR A 7 18.02 -4.92 -3.58
C TYR A 7 18.72 -3.57 -3.36
N SER A 8 19.75 -3.30 -4.16
CA SER A 8 20.59 -2.11 -3.97
C SER A 8 20.00 -0.80 -4.50
N SER A 9 18.96 -0.80 -5.35
CA SER A 9 18.32 0.45 -5.82
C SER A 9 16.97 0.16 -6.48
N VAL A 10 15.88 0.72 -5.95
CA VAL A 10 14.60 0.81 -6.68
C VAL A 10 14.42 2.28 -7.06
N GLU A 11 14.76 2.63 -8.31
CA GLU A 11 14.45 3.96 -8.83
C GLU A 11 13.01 3.99 -9.36
N LEU A 12 12.14 4.68 -8.63
CA LEU A 12 10.76 4.88 -9.04
C LEU A 12 10.67 6.12 -9.96
N PHE A 13 10.78 5.91 -11.27
CA PHE A 13 10.59 6.99 -12.24
C PHE A 13 9.09 7.23 -12.49
N ARG A 14 8.60 8.42 -12.10
CA ARG A 14 7.27 8.91 -12.48
C ARG A 14 7.35 9.50 -13.89
N LEU A 15 6.88 8.78 -14.90
CA LEU A 15 6.66 9.36 -16.22
C LEU A 15 5.36 10.17 -16.20
N THR A 16 5.50 11.48 -16.29
CA THR A 16 4.39 12.45 -16.41
C THR A 16 3.80 12.41 -17.81
N THR A 17 3.05 11.37 -18.16
CA THR A 17 1.96 11.41 -19.14
C THR A 17 1.18 10.09 -19.09
N THR A 18 -0.08 10.18 -18.69
CA THR A 18 -1.19 9.21 -18.89
C THR A 18 -0.86 7.71 -18.83
N ALA A 19 -1.22 7.11 -17.70
CA ALA A 19 -1.71 5.74 -17.52
C ALA A 19 -0.78 4.55 -17.79
N ASP A 20 0.54 4.72 -17.87
CA ASP A 20 1.48 3.59 -17.90
C ASP A 20 2.40 3.62 -16.67
N VAL A 21 2.23 2.65 -15.76
CA VAL A 21 3.14 2.45 -14.62
C VAL A 21 4.14 1.37 -15.01
N SER A 22 5.28 1.80 -15.54
CA SER A 22 6.39 0.90 -15.86
C SER A 22 7.27 0.71 -14.64
N ILE A 23 7.20 -0.47 -14.00
CA ILE A 23 8.13 -0.86 -12.93
C ILE A 23 9.35 -1.49 -13.60
N ARG A 24 10.46 -0.76 -13.67
CA ARG A 24 11.75 -1.33 -14.07
C ARG A 24 12.48 -1.87 -12.83
N ALA A 25 12.59 -3.18 -12.74
CA ALA A 25 13.51 -3.83 -11.81
C ALA A 25 14.81 -4.16 -12.56
N ASN A 26 15.96 -3.66 -12.07
CA ASN A 26 17.27 -4.01 -12.61
C ASN A 26 17.73 -5.34 -12.01
N LEU A 27 17.29 -6.45 -12.60
CA LEU A 27 17.59 -7.81 -12.14
C LEU A 27 18.89 -8.29 -12.80
N ARG A 28 20.05 -7.94 -12.22
CA ARG A 28 21.35 -8.30 -12.82
C ARG A 28 21.71 -9.80 -12.76
N ASN A 29 20.96 -10.64 -12.06
CA ASN A 29 21.33 -12.03 -11.79
C ASN A 29 20.22 -13.09 -11.99
N PHE A 30 19.14 -12.79 -12.70
CA PHE A 30 18.13 -13.81 -13.03
C PHE A 30 18.38 -14.44 -14.41
N PRO A 31 18.67 -15.74 -14.51
CA PRO A 31 18.64 -16.43 -15.80
C PRO A 31 17.18 -16.52 -16.27
N CYS A 32 16.84 -15.81 -17.34
CA CYS A 32 15.57 -15.96 -18.06
C CYS A 32 15.51 -17.32 -18.74
N SER A 33 15.10 -18.35 -18.00
CA SER A 33 14.77 -19.66 -18.57
C SER A 33 13.34 -19.62 -19.13
N SER A 34 13.24 -19.94 -20.43
CA SER A 34 12.10 -20.06 -21.36
C SER A 34 10.64 -19.93 -20.87
N PRO A 35 9.73 -19.35 -21.70
CA PRO A 35 8.34 -19.14 -21.32
C PRO A 35 7.57 -20.46 -21.14
N VAL A 36 6.94 -20.60 -19.97
CA VAL A 36 5.91 -21.62 -19.71
C VAL A 36 4.56 -21.07 -20.21
N SER A 37 4.16 -21.48 -21.41
CA SER A 37 2.81 -21.20 -21.92
C SER A 37 1.78 -21.99 -21.10
N ARG A 38 0.96 -21.29 -20.32
CA ARG A 38 -0.26 -21.87 -19.71
C ARG A 38 -1.50 -21.46 -20.51
N PRO A 39 -2.41 -22.40 -20.82
CA PRO A 39 -3.69 -22.07 -21.43
C PRO A 39 -4.61 -21.41 -20.38
N GLY A 40 -4.90 -20.12 -20.57
CA GLY A 40 -5.78 -19.34 -19.70
C GLY A 40 -5.31 -17.90 -19.61
N GLY A 41 -5.86 -17.04 -20.50
CA GLY A 41 -5.47 -15.65 -20.75
C GLY A 41 -4.99 -14.85 -19.53
N ARG A 42 -3.67 -14.83 -19.34
CA ARG A 42 -2.95 -14.04 -18.34
C ARG A 42 -1.72 -13.41 -18.99
N PRO A 43 -1.23 -12.28 -18.45
CA PRO A 43 -0.31 -11.37 -19.14
C PRO A 43 0.95 -12.08 -19.66
N ALA A 44 1.27 -11.83 -20.92
CA ALA A 44 2.51 -12.30 -21.54
C ALA A 44 3.67 -11.45 -21.02
N VAL A 45 4.72 -12.10 -20.51
CA VAL A 45 5.98 -11.44 -20.17
C VAL A 45 6.85 -11.47 -21.41
N GLU A 46 6.97 -10.33 -22.11
CA GLU A 46 7.94 -10.17 -23.19
C GLU A 46 9.28 -9.72 -22.61
N CYS A 47 10.33 -10.51 -22.86
CA CYS A 47 11.70 -10.12 -22.57
C CYS A 47 12.24 -9.30 -23.75
N GLY A 48 12.54 -8.01 -23.53
CA GLY A 48 13.24 -7.18 -24.51
C GLY A 48 14.73 -7.51 -24.57
N GLN A 49 15.39 -7.22 -25.70
CA GLN A 49 16.86 -7.29 -25.78
C GLN A 49 17.50 -6.34 -24.76
N GLY A 50 18.27 -6.88 -23.80
CA GLY A 50 19.02 -6.09 -22.82
C GLY A 50 18.66 -6.32 -21.33
N SER A 51 18.28 -7.53 -20.93
CA SER A 51 17.99 -7.89 -19.51
C SER A 51 16.85 -7.08 -18.85
N THR A 52 16.06 -6.38 -19.64
CA THR A 52 14.89 -5.62 -19.16
C THR A 52 13.62 -6.42 -19.36
N CYS A 53 13.01 -6.83 -18.25
CA CYS A 53 11.64 -7.36 -18.25
C CYS A 53 10.65 -6.19 -18.17
N VAL A 54 9.69 -6.13 -19.10
CA VAL A 54 8.64 -5.12 -19.12
C VAL A 54 7.31 -5.84 -18.91
N PHE A 55 6.59 -5.50 -17.84
CA PHE A 55 5.24 -5.98 -17.60
C PHE A 55 4.25 -4.98 -18.20
N ARG A 56 3.53 -5.39 -19.25
CA ARG A 56 2.38 -4.65 -19.78
C ARG A 56 1.09 -5.29 -19.26
N THR A 57 0.30 -4.50 -18.55
CA THR A 57 -1.10 -4.85 -18.30
C THR A 57 -1.97 -4.05 -19.26
N HIS A 58 -2.53 -4.71 -20.27
CA HIS A 58 -3.58 -4.13 -21.10
C HIS A 58 -4.86 -4.05 -20.25
N LEU A 59 -5.30 -2.83 -19.94
CA LEU A 59 -6.66 -2.60 -19.43
C LEU A 59 -7.56 -2.44 -20.66
N ASP A 60 -8.44 -3.42 -20.86
CA ASP A 60 -9.45 -3.39 -21.91
C ASP A 60 -10.53 -2.36 -21.52
N GLU A 61 -10.58 -1.24 -22.24
CA GLU A 61 -11.61 -0.21 -22.06
C GLU A 61 -12.96 -0.73 -22.58
N GLY A 62 -13.73 -1.33 -21.67
CA GLY A 62 -15.11 -1.75 -21.91
C GLY A 62 -15.99 -0.55 -22.26
N SER A 63 -16.38 -0.47 -23.53
CA SER A 63 -17.30 0.49 -24.12
C SER A 63 -18.73 0.32 -23.57
N PHE A 64 -19.26 1.33 -22.88
CA PHE A 64 -20.66 1.38 -22.44
C PHE A 64 -21.53 2.11 -23.48
N PRO A 65 -22.56 1.46 -24.06
CA PRO A 65 -23.52 2.18 -24.91
C PRO A 65 -24.52 2.97 -24.05
N MET A 66 -24.50 4.30 -24.17
CA MET A 66 -25.65 5.16 -23.84
C MET A 66 -26.73 5.01 -24.91
N GLY A 67 -27.91 4.52 -24.53
CA GLY A 67 -29.09 4.39 -25.37
C GLY A 67 -30.36 4.78 -24.63
N THR A 68 -31.07 5.75 -25.21
CA THR A 68 -32.13 6.60 -24.66
C THR A 68 -33.55 5.98 -24.59
N LYS A 69 -34.40 6.53 -23.69
CA LYS A 69 -35.89 6.68 -23.69
C LYS A 69 -36.79 5.63 -22.98
N ILE A 70 -37.31 6.08 -21.83
CA ILE A 70 -38.69 6.06 -21.29
C ILE A 70 -39.70 5.09 -21.94
N ARG A 71 -40.32 4.22 -21.13
CA ARG A 71 -41.78 3.95 -21.16
C ARG A 71 -42.29 3.41 -19.82
N ARG A 72 -43.23 4.13 -19.22
CA ARG A 72 -44.17 3.62 -18.21
C ARG A 72 -45.01 2.52 -18.85
N ILE A 73 -45.22 1.37 -18.19
CA ILE A 73 -46.42 0.52 -18.30
C ILE A 73 -46.47 -0.45 -17.10
N ALA A 74 -47.63 -0.41 -16.44
CA ALA A 74 -48.42 -1.43 -15.75
C ALA A 74 -47.77 -2.55 -14.92
N THR A 75 -48.24 -2.58 -13.67
CA THR A 75 -48.44 -3.72 -12.75
C THR A 75 -48.97 -4.99 -13.42
N VAL A 76 -48.27 -6.11 -13.22
CA VAL A 76 -48.82 -7.48 -13.21
C VAL A 76 -48.16 -8.25 -12.08
N VAL A 77 -48.99 -8.69 -11.12
CA VAL A 77 -48.65 -9.63 -10.05
C VAL A 77 -48.67 -11.03 -10.66
N ALA A 78 -47.51 -11.71 -10.71
CA ALA A 78 -47.44 -13.14 -10.96
C ALA A 78 -46.41 -13.75 -10.01
N ALA A 79 -46.91 -14.55 -9.06
CA ALA A 79 -46.11 -15.35 -8.15
C ALA A 79 -45.35 -16.43 -8.95
N ALA A 80 -44.15 -16.09 -9.41
CA ALA A 80 -43.16 -17.05 -9.84
C ALA A 80 -42.13 -17.16 -8.72
N ALA A 81 -42.21 -18.24 -7.95
CA ALA A 81 -41.12 -18.73 -7.11
C ALA A 81 -40.01 -19.26 -8.02
N GLY A 82 -39.39 -18.36 -8.78
CA GLY A 82 -38.17 -18.61 -9.52
C GLY A 82 -37.01 -18.28 -8.61
N ILE A 83 -36.08 -19.21 -8.49
CA ILE A 83 -34.78 -19.01 -7.85
C ILE A 83 -34.06 -17.92 -8.63
N VAL A 84 -34.31 -16.66 -8.29
CA VAL A 84 -33.39 -15.58 -8.62
C VAL A 84 -32.27 -15.77 -7.62
N ALA A 85 -31.27 -16.58 -7.99
CA ALA A 85 -29.95 -16.48 -7.41
C ALA A 85 -29.54 -15.03 -7.68
N ALA A 86 -29.87 -14.16 -6.73
CA ALA A 86 -29.52 -12.77 -6.74
C ALA A 86 -28.00 -12.77 -6.86
N SER A 87 -27.51 -12.45 -8.05
CA SER A 87 -26.14 -12.03 -8.24
C SER A 87 -26.01 -10.70 -7.50
N ALA A 88 -25.92 -10.78 -6.18
CA ALA A 88 -25.46 -9.69 -5.36
C ALA A 88 -24.11 -9.29 -5.99
N PRO A 89 -23.92 -8.01 -6.35
CA PRO A 89 -22.63 -7.53 -6.78
C PRO A 89 -21.63 -8.05 -5.75
N ALA A 90 -20.62 -8.80 -6.20
CA ALA A 90 -19.55 -9.23 -5.32
C ALA A 90 -19.03 -7.94 -4.68
N ALA A 91 -19.35 -7.75 -3.41
CA ALA A 91 -18.86 -6.62 -2.64
C ALA A 91 -17.35 -6.68 -2.83
N SER A 92 -16.80 -5.73 -3.58
CA SER A 92 -15.37 -5.67 -3.80
C SER A 92 -14.79 -5.41 -2.43
N ALA A 93 -14.29 -6.46 -1.78
CA ALA A 93 -13.64 -6.35 -0.51
C ALA A 93 -12.55 -5.30 -0.68
N ALA A 94 -12.59 -4.25 0.14
CA ALA A 94 -11.58 -3.22 0.12
C ALA A 94 -10.21 -3.91 0.21
N ALA A 95 -9.30 -3.56 -0.70
CA ALA A 95 -7.95 -4.10 -0.66
C ALA A 95 -7.36 -3.80 0.72
N PRO A 96 -6.71 -4.78 1.37
CA PRO A 96 -6.21 -4.57 2.71
C PRO A 96 -5.07 -3.54 2.66
N VAL A 97 -5.07 -2.60 3.60
CA VAL A 97 -4.05 -1.56 3.70
C VAL A 97 -2.68 -2.20 3.96
N ARG A 98 -1.64 -1.69 3.28
CA ARG A 98 -0.26 -2.14 3.45
C ARG A 98 0.70 -0.96 3.54
N LEU A 99 1.57 -0.98 4.53
CA LEU A 99 2.68 -0.04 4.72
C LEU A 99 4.00 -0.73 4.35
N PHE A 100 4.78 -0.07 3.50
CA PHE A 100 6.15 -0.46 3.19
C PHE A 100 7.07 0.67 3.60
N ALA A 101 8.15 0.36 4.32
CA ALA A 101 9.13 1.33 4.78
C ALA A 101 10.55 0.89 4.42
N ALA A 102 11.43 1.84 4.10
CA ALA A 102 12.85 1.57 3.86
C ALA A 102 13.73 2.81 4.11
N PRO A 103 14.92 2.65 4.73
CA PRO A 103 15.40 1.45 5.42
C PRO A 103 14.63 1.22 6.74
N THR A 104 14.58 -0.03 7.21
CA THR A 104 13.97 -0.41 8.51
C THR A 104 14.97 -0.94 9.52
N HIS A 105 16.21 -1.21 9.11
CA HIS A 105 17.24 -1.78 9.97
C HIS A 105 18.49 -0.91 9.98
N ALA A 106 19.25 -1.05 11.06
CA ALA A 106 20.53 -0.39 11.25
C ALA A 106 20.41 1.13 11.07
N LEU A 107 19.31 1.70 11.56
CA LEU A 107 19.02 3.14 11.52
C LEU A 107 19.97 3.92 12.44
N SER A 108 20.37 5.12 12.00
CA SER A 108 21.04 6.11 12.83
C SER A 108 20.02 6.87 13.70
N ALA A 109 20.49 7.65 14.67
CA ALA A 109 19.62 8.29 15.67
C ALA A 109 18.54 9.23 15.11
N ASN A 110 18.67 9.69 13.86
CA ASN A 110 17.72 10.55 13.14
C ASN A 110 17.66 10.11 11.67
N ALA A 111 17.36 8.84 11.43
CA ALA A 111 17.36 8.29 10.08
C ALA A 111 16.10 8.72 9.32
N THR A 112 16.25 9.14 8.07
CA THR A 112 15.11 9.35 7.17
C THR A 112 14.67 8.01 6.58
N VAL A 113 13.39 7.70 6.75
CA VAL A 113 12.75 6.49 6.23
C VAL A 113 11.70 6.88 5.20
N ALA A 114 11.77 6.28 4.02
CA ALA A 114 10.73 6.42 3.00
C ALA A 114 9.59 5.45 3.29
N ALA A 115 8.35 5.94 3.25
CA ALA A 115 7.15 5.17 3.52
C ALA A 115 6.19 5.22 2.33
N VAL A 116 5.72 4.05 1.91
CA VAL A 116 4.73 3.86 0.85
C VAL A 116 3.52 3.16 1.46
N VAL A 117 2.33 3.70 1.26
CA VAL A 117 1.08 3.10 1.74
C VAL A 117 0.17 2.81 0.55
N THR A 118 -0.45 1.63 0.56
CA THR A 118 -1.39 1.17 -0.47
C THR A 118 -2.67 0.64 0.15
N GLY A 119 -3.77 0.67 -0.60
CA GLY A 119 -5.07 0.16 -0.14
C GLY A 119 -5.84 1.11 0.78
N LEU A 120 -5.41 2.37 0.91
CA LEU A 120 -6.12 3.37 1.71
C LEU A 120 -7.46 3.74 1.07
N PRO A 121 -8.46 4.18 1.86
CA PRO A 121 -9.61 4.91 1.34
C PRO A 121 -9.14 6.06 0.45
N ALA A 122 -9.71 6.19 -0.76
CA ALA A 122 -9.29 7.17 -1.74
C ALA A 122 -9.61 8.62 -1.31
N ASN A 123 -8.72 9.56 -1.61
CA ASN A 123 -8.85 10.98 -1.27
C ASN A 123 -9.06 11.25 0.23
N GLY A 124 -8.47 10.42 1.09
CA GLY A 124 -8.52 10.55 2.55
C GLY A 124 -7.23 11.12 3.13
N THR A 125 -7.33 11.65 4.35
CA THR A 125 -6.20 12.13 5.14
C THR A 125 -5.83 11.10 6.20
N PHE A 126 -4.53 10.81 6.30
CA PHE A 126 -3.96 9.83 7.23
C PHE A 126 -2.67 10.36 7.83
N TRP A 127 -2.18 9.69 8.87
CA TRP A 127 -0.93 10.06 9.54
C TRP A 127 0.02 8.88 9.55
N VAL A 128 1.29 9.14 9.25
CA VAL A 128 2.39 8.19 9.43
C VAL A 128 3.22 8.66 10.60
N GLY A 129 3.46 7.77 11.55
CA GLY A 129 4.17 8.11 12.78
C GLY A 129 5.00 6.94 13.31
N GLU A 130 6.01 7.29 14.11
CA GLU A 130 6.80 6.33 14.88
C GLU A 130 6.17 6.09 16.25
N CYS A 131 6.23 4.84 16.69
CA CYS A 131 5.73 4.43 17.98
C CYS A 131 6.56 3.31 18.60
N GLY A 132 6.81 3.39 19.90
CA GLY A 132 7.63 2.46 20.67
C GLY A 132 6.79 1.75 21.71
N TRP A 133 6.96 0.44 21.80
CA TRP A 133 6.19 -0.40 22.72
C TRP A 133 6.75 -0.31 24.13
N VAL A 134 5.98 0.30 25.01
CA VAL A 134 6.22 0.36 26.47
C VAL A 134 5.18 -0.51 27.19
N PRO A 135 5.37 -0.84 28.48
CA PRO A 135 4.44 -1.75 29.18
C PRO A 135 2.97 -1.30 29.19
N THR A 136 2.74 0.01 29.16
CA THR A 136 1.41 0.63 29.16
C THR A 136 0.79 0.78 27.79
N GLY A 137 1.53 0.51 26.70
CA GLY A 137 1.02 0.61 25.34
C GLY A 137 2.05 1.13 24.34
N CYS A 138 1.57 1.65 23.23
CA CYS A 138 2.43 2.22 22.19
C CYS A 138 2.57 3.74 22.43
N ALA A 139 3.79 4.20 22.74
CA ALA A 139 4.08 5.62 22.93
C ALA A 139 4.51 6.25 21.59
N GLY A 140 3.62 7.05 21.00
CA GLY A 140 3.85 7.71 19.72
C GLY A 140 4.74 8.95 19.85
N ASN A 141 5.61 9.20 18.88
CA ASN A 141 6.43 10.41 18.82
C ASN A 141 5.67 11.55 18.11
N PRO A 142 5.09 12.54 18.81
CA PRO A 142 4.32 13.61 18.16
C PRO A 142 5.19 14.51 17.27
N ALA A 143 6.50 14.58 17.50
CA ALA A 143 7.40 15.46 16.75
C ALA A 143 7.71 14.96 15.34
N THR A 144 7.49 13.67 15.06
CA THR A 144 7.84 13.05 13.77
C THR A 144 6.62 12.63 12.96
N VAL A 145 5.40 12.84 13.47
CA VAL A 145 4.17 12.52 12.75
C VAL A 145 4.08 13.36 11.47
N VAL A 146 3.81 12.68 10.36
CA VAL A 146 3.60 13.31 9.05
C VAL A 146 2.20 13.01 8.55
N GLU A 147 1.48 14.07 8.17
CA GLU A 147 0.19 13.95 7.50
C GLU A 147 0.39 13.59 6.02
N ILE A 148 -0.39 12.62 5.54
CA ILE A 148 -0.40 12.16 4.15
C ILE A 148 -1.82 12.17 3.59
N HIS A 149 -1.92 12.34 2.28
CA HIS A 149 -3.18 12.26 1.56
C HIS A 149 -3.11 11.11 0.56
N SER A 150 -4.11 10.24 0.58
CA SER A 150 -4.23 9.17 -0.42
C SER A 150 -4.76 9.72 -1.74
N ASP A 151 -4.29 9.17 -2.84
CA ASP A 151 -4.81 9.49 -4.17
C ASP A 151 -6.13 8.74 -4.47
N ALA A 152 -6.66 8.91 -5.68
CA ALA A 152 -7.87 8.24 -6.14
C ALA A 152 -7.78 6.71 -6.17
N LYS A 153 -6.57 6.14 -6.09
CA LYS A 153 -6.31 4.69 -6.06
C LYS A 153 -5.99 4.18 -4.65
N GLY A 154 -6.03 5.03 -3.63
CA GLY A 154 -5.67 4.64 -2.27
C GLY A 154 -4.16 4.50 -2.05
N PHE A 155 -3.35 5.22 -2.82
CA PHE A 155 -1.89 5.24 -2.70
C PHE A 155 -1.42 6.53 -2.03
N ALA A 156 -0.40 6.43 -1.17
CA ALA A 156 0.29 7.56 -0.59
C ALA A 156 1.79 7.28 -0.43
N PHE A 157 2.62 8.32 -0.48
CA PHE A 157 4.06 8.25 -0.27
C PHE A 157 4.52 9.43 0.59
N THR A 158 5.44 9.16 1.51
CA THR A 158 6.05 10.20 2.35
C THR A 158 7.44 9.79 2.83
N THR A 159 8.13 10.72 3.49
CA THR A 159 9.36 10.48 4.23
C THR A 159 9.18 10.90 5.68
N ILE A 160 9.62 10.08 6.61
CA ILE A 160 9.58 10.35 8.05
C ILE A 160 10.99 10.31 8.62
N VAL A 161 11.28 11.14 9.62
CA VAL A 161 12.55 11.09 10.37
C VAL A 161 12.31 10.24 11.62
N ALA A 162 12.83 9.02 11.62
CA ALA A 162 12.74 8.13 12.79
C ALA A 162 13.82 8.51 13.81
N GLN A 163 13.45 8.56 15.09
CA GLN A 163 14.31 8.98 16.19
C GLN A 163 14.63 7.82 17.10
N LYS A 164 15.91 7.57 17.37
CA LYS A 164 16.32 6.47 18.27
C LYS A 164 15.80 6.66 19.69
N VAL A 165 15.84 7.90 20.18
CA VAL A 165 15.34 8.28 21.52
C VAL A 165 14.43 9.48 21.36
N TYR A 166 13.24 9.40 21.94
CA TYR A 166 12.27 10.49 21.90
C TYR A 166 11.36 10.48 23.14
N VAL A 167 10.64 11.59 23.33
CA VAL A 167 9.57 11.69 24.33
C VAL A 167 8.26 11.36 23.64
N GLY A 168 7.69 10.21 23.98
CA GLY A 168 6.46 9.70 23.39
C GLY A 168 5.26 9.88 24.31
N ASN A 169 4.07 9.90 23.72
CA ASN A 169 2.80 10.00 24.45
C ASN A 169 1.90 8.81 24.10
N ILE A 170 1.19 8.26 25.09
CA ILE A 170 0.33 7.07 24.95
C ILE A 170 -1.14 7.45 24.69
N GLY A 171 -1.46 8.75 24.72
CA GLY A 171 -2.82 9.29 24.60
C GLY A 171 -3.43 9.69 25.96
N ASP A 172 -2.83 9.27 27.07
CA ASP A 172 -3.28 9.61 28.44
C ASP A 172 -2.69 10.94 28.95
N GLY A 173 -1.97 11.69 28.10
CA GLY A 173 -1.31 12.94 28.48
C GLY A 173 -0.03 12.75 29.29
N VAL A 174 0.39 11.51 29.55
CA VAL A 174 1.67 11.18 30.19
C VAL A 174 2.75 11.00 29.14
N ASP A 175 3.82 11.78 29.30
CA ASP A 175 5.01 11.69 28.48
C ASP A 175 5.98 10.65 29.05
N VAL A 176 6.45 9.75 28.20
CA VAL A 176 7.43 8.72 28.53
C VAL A 176 8.62 8.80 27.60
N THR A 177 9.83 8.60 28.13
CA THR A 177 11.01 8.50 27.28
C THR A 177 11.08 7.11 26.67
N VAL A 178 11.17 7.05 25.34
CA VAL A 178 11.30 5.82 24.56
C VAL A 178 12.71 5.74 24.00
N ASP A 179 13.37 4.60 24.18
CA ASP A 179 14.65 4.27 23.53
C ASP A 179 14.46 3.03 22.64
N CYS A 180 14.44 3.24 21.32
CA CYS A 180 14.24 2.22 20.31
C CYS A 180 15.42 1.25 20.14
N ALA A 181 16.54 1.44 20.84
CA ALA A 181 17.52 0.37 20.99
C ALA A 181 17.19 -0.60 22.14
N ALA A 182 16.38 -0.16 23.11
CA ALA A 182 15.98 -0.98 24.26
C ALA A 182 14.59 -1.62 24.07
N VAL A 183 13.70 -0.97 23.31
CA VAL A 183 12.34 -1.45 23.04
C VAL A 183 12.08 -1.66 21.55
N GLN A 184 11.05 -2.43 21.23
CA GLN A 184 10.57 -2.59 19.86
C GLN A 184 9.91 -1.27 19.39
N CYS A 185 10.42 -0.68 18.32
CA CYS A 185 9.79 0.47 17.67
C CYS A 185 9.21 0.10 16.31
N THR A 186 8.12 0.78 15.95
CA THR A 186 7.35 0.53 14.73
C THR A 186 7.00 1.85 14.05
N LEU A 187 6.95 1.83 12.72
CA LEU A 187 6.28 2.85 11.92
C LEU A 187 4.87 2.36 11.63
N GLY A 188 3.87 3.21 11.84
CA GLY A 188 2.47 2.89 11.58
C GLY A 188 1.79 3.94 10.71
N VAL A 189 0.69 3.53 10.07
CA VAL A 189 -0.26 4.44 9.40
C VAL A 189 -1.59 4.42 10.14
N TYR A 190 -2.13 5.62 10.40
CA TYR A 190 -3.27 5.85 11.28
C TYR A 190 -4.32 6.73 10.60
N ASP A 191 -5.59 6.54 10.98
CA ASP A 191 -6.67 7.49 10.68
C ASP A 191 -6.83 8.55 11.78
N ALA A 192 -7.85 9.40 11.63
CA ALA A 192 -8.16 10.48 12.57
C ALA A 192 -8.64 9.95 13.94
N ALA A 193 -9.10 8.70 14.00
CA ALA A 193 -9.48 8.01 15.23
C ALA A 193 -8.27 7.28 15.86
N ILE A 194 -7.05 7.46 15.33
CA ILE A 194 -5.81 6.83 15.80
C ILE A 194 -5.89 5.29 15.65
N THR A 195 -6.72 4.80 14.72
CA THR A 195 -6.78 3.38 14.39
C THR A 195 -5.61 3.03 13.48
N ALA A 196 -4.75 2.12 13.92
CA ALA A 196 -3.64 1.65 13.10
C ALA A 196 -4.15 0.69 12.01
N PHE A 197 -3.86 0.99 10.74
CA PHE A 197 -4.17 0.08 9.64
C PHE A 197 -3.09 -0.97 9.41
N ASP A 198 -1.83 -0.55 9.45
CA ASP A 198 -0.67 -1.43 9.27
C ASP A 198 0.56 -0.87 9.99
N ARG A 199 1.54 -1.74 10.26
CA ARG A 199 2.77 -1.39 10.99
C ARG A 199 3.97 -2.15 10.43
N VAL A 200 5.13 -1.52 10.49
CA VAL A 200 6.42 -2.12 10.13
C VAL A 200 7.41 -1.88 11.26
N ASP A 201 8.10 -2.94 11.68
CA ASP A 201 9.15 -2.86 12.70
C ASP A 201 10.36 -2.08 12.17
N ILE A 202 10.95 -1.24 13.05
CA ILE A 202 12.18 -0.53 12.78
C ILE A 202 13.22 -0.81 13.87
N HIS A 203 14.48 -0.89 13.45
CA HIS A 203 15.61 -1.25 14.31
C HIS A 203 16.77 -0.25 14.14
N PHE A 204 17.17 0.36 15.24
CA PHE A 204 18.33 1.26 15.31
C PHE A 204 19.62 0.49 15.62
N ARG A 205 20.76 1.09 15.28
CA ARG A 205 22.09 0.61 15.71
C ARG A 205 22.38 0.99 17.15
#